data_AF-A0A426Z8B3-F1
#
_entry.id   AF-A0A426Z8B3-F1
#
_cell.length_a   1.000
_cell.length_b   1.000
_cell.length_c   1.000
_cell.angle_alpha   90.00
_cell.angle_beta   90.00
_cell.angle_gamma   90.00
#
_symmetry.space_group_name_H-M   'P 1'
#
loop_
_entity.id
_entity.type
_entity.pdbx_description
1 polymer ?
#
loop_
_entity_poly.entity_id
_entity_poly.type
_entity_poly.pdbx_seq_one_letter_code
_entity_poly.pdbx_strand_id
1 'polypeptide(L)'
;MMMWATITEGLSRSRNVHHDLDTECATAKTGLFGGAAFLALDASLFWLVCQMLMLNARADYLDEDDPKGEYGQVYATEFDSNGAGHPAPKV
;
A
#
# COMPACT_ATOMS: atom_id res chain seq x y z
N MET A 1 15.38 -16.07 0.69
CA MET A 1 15.45 -17.45 0.16
C MET A 1 15.33 -17.56 -1.36
N MET A 2 14.82 -16.56 -2.09
CA MET A 2 14.71 -16.63 -3.57
C MET A 2 16.03 -16.43 -4.32
N MET A 3 17.00 -15.72 -3.72
CA MET A 3 18.26 -15.35 -4.38
C MET A 3 19.10 -16.56 -4.80
N TRP A 4 19.16 -17.62 -3.99
CA TRP A 4 19.90 -18.83 -4.34
C TRP A 4 19.27 -19.54 -5.54
N ALA A 5 17.94 -19.68 -5.55
CA ALA A 5 17.21 -20.32 -6.62
C ALA A 5 17.36 -19.57 -7.96
N THR A 6 17.26 -18.23 -7.95
CA THR A 6 17.49 -17.41 -9.15
C THR A 6 18.95 -17.46 -9.62
N ILE A 7 19.93 -17.48 -8.71
CA ILE A 7 21.35 -17.62 -9.07
C ILE A 7 21.62 -18.99 -9.70
N THR A 8 21.18 -20.09 -9.08
CA THR A 8 21.41 -21.44 -9.61
C THR A 8 20.73 -21.65 -10.95
N GLU A 9 19.54 -21.08 -11.14
CA GLU A 9 18.81 -21.21 -12.40
C GLU A 9 19.39 -20.31 -13.49
N GLY A 10 19.84 -19.10 -13.15
CA GLY A 10 20.58 -18.22 -14.07
C GLY A 10 21.93 -18.82 -14.50
N LEU A 11 22.64 -19.46 -13.57
CA LEU A 11 23.89 -20.16 -13.85
C LEU A 11 23.66 -21.40 -14.73
N SER A 12 22.57 -22.14 -14.48
CA SER A 12 22.16 -23.28 -15.29
C SER A 12 21.77 -22.84 -16.72
N ARG A 13 21.00 -21.75 -16.87
CA ARG A 13 20.66 -21.13 -18.17
C ARG A 13 21.90 -20.67 -18.93
N SER A 14 22.88 -20.06 -18.26
CA SER A 14 24.10 -19.57 -18.90
C SER A 14 25.06 -20.69 -19.33
N ARG A 15 24.99 -21.86 -18.68
CA ARG A 15 25.88 -23.00 -18.94
C ARG A 15 25.25 -24.08 -19.82
N ASN A 16 23.92 -24.15 -19.91
CA ASN A 16 23.19 -25.00 -20.86
C ASN A 16 22.92 -24.24 -22.16
N VAL A 17 23.95 -24.13 -23.00
CA VAL A 17 23.78 -23.79 -24.43
C VAL A 17 23.44 -25.10 -25.15
N HIS A 18 22.15 -25.31 -25.43
CA HIS A 18 21.71 -26.47 -26.19
C HIS A 18 22.05 -26.26 -27.67
N HIS A 19 22.93 -27.11 -28.21
CA HIS A 19 23.24 -27.16 -29.64
C HIS A 19 22.26 -28.04 -30.44
N ASP A 20 21.35 -28.72 -29.74
CA ASP A 20 20.37 -29.63 -30.32
C ASP A 20 18.94 -29.12 -30.02
N LEU A 21 18.09 -29.13 -31.04
CA LEU A 21 16.70 -28.66 -31.01
C LEU A 21 15.77 -29.63 -30.25
N ASP A 22 16.16 -30.89 -30.06
CA ASP A 22 15.38 -31.89 -29.33
C ASP A 22 15.62 -31.86 -27.80
N THR A 23 16.50 -30.98 -27.32
CA THR A 23 16.84 -30.91 -25.90
C THR A 23 15.73 -30.21 -25.09
N GLU A 24 14.98 -30.97 -24.28
CA GLU A 24 13.94 -30.43 -23.41
C GLU A 24 14.56 -29.60 -22.27
N CYS A 25 14.46 -28.28 -22.35
CA CYS A 25 15.11 -27.37 -21.40
C CYS A 25 14.25 -27.20 -20.13
N ALA A 26 14.64 -27.87 -19.04
CA ALA A 26 13.89 -27.87 -17.76
C ALA A 26 13.62 -26.45 -17.21
N THR A 27 14.53 -25.49 -17.45
CA THR A 27 14.40 -24.09 -17.02
C THR A 27 13.23 -23.35 -17.67
N ALA A 28 12.85 -23.69 -18.90
CA ALA A 28 11.69 -23.06 -19.55
C ALA A 28 10.35 -23.60 -19.01
N LYS A 29 10.36 -24.82 -18.46
CA LYS A 29 9.17 -25.55 -18.00
C LYS A 29 8.72 -25.14 -16.59
N THR A 30 9.65 -24.67 -15.75
CA THR A 30 9.39 -24.36 -14.34
C THR A 30 8.86 -22.95 -14.09
N GLY A 31 9.04 -22.00 -15.03
CA GLY A 31 8.52 -20.64 -14.90
C GLY A 31 9.06 -19.84 -13.70
N LEU A 32 10.13 -20.31 -13.06
CA LEU A 32 10.62 -19.77 -11.77
C LEU A 32 10.98 -18.28 -11.88
N PHE A 33 11.65 -17.88 -12.95
CA PHE A 33 12.01 -16.47 -13.19
C PHE A 33 10.77 -15.57 -13.34
N GLY A 34 9.70 -16.07 -13.95
CA GLY A 34 8.44 -15.32 -14.07
C GLY A 34 7.77 -15.13 -12.71
N GLY A 35 7.68 -16.19 -11.90
CA GLY A 35 7.15 -16.12 -10.54
C GLY A 35 7.99 -15.22 -9.61
N ALA A 36 9.32 -15.29 -9.72
CA ALA A 36 10.22 -14.42 -8.97
C ALA A 36 10.07 -12.95 -9.36
N ALA A 37 9.90 -12.64 -10.65
CA ALA A 37 9.65 -11.28 -11.13
C ALA A 37 8.30 -10.74 -10.63
N PHE A 38 7.26 -11.56 -10.60
CA PHE A 38 5.94 -11.18 -10.08
C PHE A 38 5.98 -10.89 -8.58
N LEU A 39 6.66 -11.72 -7.77
CA LEU A 39 6.85 -11.46 -6.34
C LEU A 39 7.71 -10.21 -6.08
N ALA A 40 8.71 -9.95 -6.92
CA ALA A 40 9.52 -8.73 -6.83
C ALA A 40 8.69 -7.47 -7.15
N LEU A 41 7.81 -7.55 -8.15
CA LEU A 41 6.84 -6.49 -8.47
C LEU A 41 5.92 -6.23 -7.27
N ASP A 42 5.31 -7.27 -6.71
CA ASP A 42 4.39 -7.17 -5.56
C ASP A 42 5.07 -6.53 -4.34
N ALA A 43 6.29 -7.00 -4.01
CA ALA A 43 7.09 -6.42 -2.93
C ALA A 43 7.45 -4.94 -3.18
N SER A 44 7.76 -4.57 -4.43
CA SER A 44 8.04 -3.17 -4.78
C SER A 44 6.81 -2.27 -4.67
N LEU A 45 5.64 -2.76 -5.08
CA LEU A 45 4.36 -2.05 -4.93
C LEU A 45 4.03 -1.83 -3.46
N PHE A 46 4.14 -2.88 -2.65
CA PHE A 46 3.95 -2.79 -1.21
C PHE A 46 4.91 -1.77 -0.57
N TRP A 47 6.20 -1.82 -0.94
CA TRP A 47 7.20 -0.86 -0.46
C TRP A 47 6.87 0.59 -0.84
N LEU A 48 6.49 0.84 -2.10
CA LEU A 48 6.12 2.17 -2.56
C LEU A 48 4.87 2.71 -1.85
N VAL A 49 3.87 1.86 -1.61
CA VAL A 49 2.68 2.23 -0.84
C VAL A 49 3.05 2.60 0.59
N CYS A 50 3.89 1.81 1.27
CA CYS A 50 4.38 2.13 2.62
C CYS A 50 5.11 3.48 2.66
N GLN A 51 5.94 3.78 1.66
CA GLN A 51 6.62 5.07 1.55
C GLN A 51 5.65 6.23 1.38
N MET A 52 4.61 6.06 0.53
CA MET A 52 3.59 7.08 0.30
C MET A 52 2.79 7.37 1.58
N LEU A 53 2.40 6.31 2.31
CA LEU A 53 1.73 6.43 3.60
C LEU A 53 2.63 7.07 4.66
N MET A 54 3.91 6.69 4.72
CA MET A 54 4.86 7.26 5.68
C MET A 54 5.09 8.75 5.44
N LEU A 55 5.16 9.19 4.19
CA LEU A 55 5.26 10.62 3.87
C LEU A 55 4.00 11.39 4.29
N ASN A 56 2.81 10.82 4.03
CA ASN A 56 1.56 11.44 4.47
C ASN A 56 1.46 11.48 6.00
N ALA A 57 1.78 10.39 6.69
CA ALA A 57 1.76 10.34 8.16
C ALA A 57 2.81 11.26 8.77
N ARG A 58 4.00 11.38 8.17
CA ARG A 58 5.03 12.33 8.61
C ARG A 58 4.53 13.77 8.50
N ALA A 59 3.92 14.13 7.36
CA ALA A 59 3.27 15.43 7.23
C ALA A 59 2.08 15.59 8.18
N ASP A 60 1.48 14.50 8.68
CA ASP A 60 0.36 14.53 9.63
C ASP A 60 0.74 14.80 11.07
N TYR A 61 1.86 14.22 11.49
CA TYR A 61 2.25 14.23 12.88
C TYR A 61 3.45 15.13 13.19
N LEU A 62 4.23 15.54 12.18
CA LEU A 62 5.51 16.25 12.39
C LEU A 62 5.59 17.61 11.69
N ASP A 63 4.65 17.98 10.81
CA ASP A 63 4.54 19.34 10.29
C ASP A 63 3.62 20.14 11.22
N GLU A 64 4.21 20.98 12.08
CA GLU A 64 3.47 21.82 13.06
C GLU A 64 2.76 23.03 12.42
N ASP A 65 3.04 23.34 11.16
CA ASP A 65 2.50 24.50 10.43
C ASP A 65 1.24 24.20 9.59
N ASP A 66 0.78 22.95 9.55
CA ASP A 66 -0.47 22.56 8.88
C ASP A 66 -1.61 22.60 9.92
N PRO A 67 -2.77 23.25 9.68
CA PRO A 67 -3.93 23.23 10.59
C PRO A 67 -4.61 21.85 10.61
N LYS A 68 -3.85 20.81 10.96
CA LYS A 68 -4.31 19.44 11.14
C LYS A 68 -5.11 19.34 12.41
N GLY A 69 -6.41 19.52 12.25
CA GLY A 69 -7.38 19.56 13.33
C GLY A 69 -8.65 20.33 12.99
N GLU A 70 -8.66 21.15 11.94
CA GLU A 70 -9.89 21.79 11.46
C GLU A 70 -10.68 20.87 10.51
N TYR A 71 -10.74 19.59 10.82
CA TYR A 71 -11.88 18.78 10.40
C TYR A 71 -13.04 19.28 11.26
N GLY A 72 -13.77 20.26 10.74
CA GLY A 72 -14.84 20.97 11.45
C GLY A 72 -15.62 20.00 12.33
N GLN A 73 -15.42 20.13 13.65
CA GLN A 73 -16.28 19.46 14.61
C GLN A 73 -17.70 19.93 14.30
N VAL A 74 -18.51 19.05 13.73
CA VAL A 74 -19.94 19.26 13.65
C VAL A 74 -20.44 19.16 15.08
N TYR A 75 -20.42 20.28 15.78
CA TYR A 75 -21.16 20.43 17.03
C TYR A 75 -22.63 20.20 16.66
N ALA A 76 -23.14 19.01 16.99
CA ALA A 76 -24.57 18.81 17.07
C ALA A 76 -25.07 19.84 18.08
N THR A 77 -25.68 20.92 17.58
CA THR A 77 -26.20 22.00 18.41
C THR A 77 -27.11 21.39 19.47
N GLU A 78 -26.67 21.45 20.72
CA GLU A 78 -27.46 21.05 21.87
C GLU A 78 -28.74 21.88 21.86
N PHE A 79 -29.87 21.19 21.79
CA PHE A 79 -31.20 21.77 21.90
C PHE A 79 -31.38 22.20 23.36
N ASP A 80 -31.09 23.46 23.68
CA ASP A 80 -31.27 24.00 25.04
C ASP A 80 -32.78 24.05 25.36
N SER A 81 -33.18 23.03 26.11
CA SER A 81 -34.50 22.85 26.67
C SER A 81 -34.53 23.56 28.02
N ASN A 82 -34.54 24.89 28.04
CA ASN A 82 -34.78 25.60 29.30
C ASN A 82 -35.81 26.71 29.12
N GLY A 83 -37.04 26.37 29.51
CA GLY A 83 -38.15 27.30 29.55
C GLY A 83 -37.97 28.35 30.63
N ALA A 84 -38.29 29.60 30.28
CA ALA A 84 -38.88 30.56 31.18
C ALA A 84 -39.48 31.71 30.38
N GLY A 85 -40.79 31.92 30.52
CA GLY A 85 -41.44 33.17 30.12
C GLY A 85 -42.68 32.97 29.24
N HIS A 86 -43.78 32.56 29.87
CA HIS A 86 -45.11 32.70 29.31
C HIS A 86 -45.48 34.20 29.19
N PRO A 87 -45.93 34.70 28.03
CA PRO A 87 -46.85 35.82 28.00
C PRO A 87 -48.28 35.31 27.74
N ALA A 88 -49.20 35.78 28.58
CA ALA A 88 -50.63 35.48 28.56
C ALA A 88 -51.31 35.91 27.24
N PRO A 89 -52.43 35.29 26.85
CA PRO A 89 -53.08 35.55 25.58
C PRO A 89 -53.79 36.91 25.60
N LYS A 90 -53.69 37.67 24.51
CA LYS A 90 -54.63 38.75 24.22
C LYS A 90 -55.62 38.25 23.17
N VAL A 91 -56.89 38.42 23.54
CA VAL A 91 -58.13 38.12 22.82
C VAL A 91 -58.14 38.76 21.44
#